data_AF-A0A6V8NQH6-F1
#
_entry.id   AF-A0A6V8NQH6-F1
#
_cell.length_a   1.000
_cell.length_b   1.000
_cell.length_c   1.000
_cell.angle_alpha   90.00
_cell.angle_beta   90.00
_cell.angle_gamma   90.00
#
_symmetry.space_group_name_H-M   'P 1'
#
loop_
_entity.id
_entity.type
_entity.pdbx_description
1 polymer ?
#
loop_
_entity_poly.entity_id
_entity_poly.type
_entity_poly.pdbx_seq_one_letter_code
_entity_poly.pdbx_strand_id
1 'polypeptide(L)'
;EELISADHVARVVNKVVDLLDIRELTSQEKIEGRPAYHPRMMLKILIYAYSQKTPSSRVIARRCAEDVVFMWLSGTQKPDFRTISDFRKNNIKVLKKLFKQVVQICQKLGMVSLGLVAIDGTKVKAATSDYGAKTKEALKGSTQSCRGRYPKISG
;
A
#
# COMPACT_ATOMS: atom_id res chain seq x y z
N GLU A 1 13.04 4.24 -22.66
CA GLU A 1 11.59 4.14 -22.43
C GLU A 1 11.35 4.06 -20.92
N GLU A 2 10.43 4.86 -20.37
CA GLU A 2 10.07 4.71 -18.95
C GLU A 2 9.37 3.37 -18.73
N LEU A 3 9.88 2.55 -17.81
CA LEU A 3 9.35 1.21 -17.50
C LEU A 3 7.89 1.22 -16.96
N ILE A 4 7.34 2.40 -16.65
CA ILE A 4 6.02 2.58 -16.08
C ILE A 4 5.28 3.63 -16.91
N SER A 5 4.16 3.24 -17.52
CA SER A 5 3.30 4.14 -18.31
C SER A 5 2.88 5.39 -17.53
N ALA A 6 2.66 6.50 -18.25
CA ALA A 6 2.24 7.79 -17.68
C ALA A 6 0.91 7.68 -16.90
N ASP A 7 0.00 6.80 -17.34
CA ASP A 7 -1.33 6.59 -16.74
C ASP A 7 -1.33 5.50 -15.66
N HIS A 8 -0.17 4.94 -15.32
CA HIS A 8 -0.07 3.87 -14.36
C HIS A 8 -0.42 4.35 -12.93
N VAL A 9 -1.20 3.54 -12.19
CA VAL A 9 -1.67 3.86 -10.82
C VAL A 9 -0.53 4.23 -9.88
N ALA A 10 0.65 3.62 -10.03
CA ALA A 10 1.82 3.97 -9.22
C ALA A 10 2.26 5.44 -9.38
N ARG A 11 2.15 6.04 -10.58
CA ARG A 11 2.44 7.47 -10.78
C ARG A 11 1.43 8.36 -10.08
N VAL A 12 0.16 7.96 -10.09
CA VAL A 12 -0.90 8.63 -9.32
C VAL A 12 -0.58 8.58 -7.84
N VAL A 13 -0.27 7.39 -7.30
CA VAL A 13 0.12 7.22 -5.88
C VAL A 13 1.33 8.09 -5.55
N ASN A 14 2.36 8.07 -6.39
CA ASN A 14 3.56 8.88 -6.17
C ASN A 14 3.22 10.38 -6.07
N LYS A 15 2.50 10.92 -7.05
CA LYS A 15 2.09 12.33 -7.09
C LYS A 15 1.20 12.70 -5.90
N VAL A 16 0.17 11.90 -5.61
CA VAL A 16 -0.75 12.17 -4.50
C VAL A 16 -0.01 12.15 -3.18
N VAL A 17 0.85 11.15 -2.95
CA VAL A 17 1.64 11.06 -1.73
C VAL A 17 2.61 12.21 -1.61
N ASP A 18 3.21 12.70 -2.70
CA ASP A 18 4.12 13.86 -2.68
C ASP A 18 3.42 15.17 -2.25
N LEU A 19 2.12 15.29 -2.52
CA LEU A 19 1.31 16.43 -2.09
C LEU A 19 0.86 16.35 -0.63
N LEU A 20 0.98 15.20 0.04
CA LEU A 20 0.56 15.05 1.43
C LEU A 20 1.54 15.73 2.39
N ASP A 21 0.95 16.35 3.41
CA ASP A 21 1.65 16.75 4.61
C ASP A 21 1.88 15.52 5.51
N ILE A 22 3.15 15.11 5.59
CA ILE A 22 3.59 13.95 6.38
C ILE A 22 4.32 14.35 7.66
N ARG A 23 4.20 15.61 8.11
CA ARG A 23 4.91 16.12 9.28
C ARG A 23 4.71 15.23 10.50
N GLU A 24 3.49 14.76 10.74
CA GLU A 24 3.14 13.84 11.83
C GLU A 24 3.93 12.52 11.79
N LEU A 25 4.24 11.99 10.60
CA LEU A 25 5.09 10.80 10.46
C LEU A 25 6.54 11.16 10.78
N THR A 26 7.07 12.23 10.18
CA THR A 26 8.47 12.64 10.37
C THR A 26 8.79 13.14 11.78
N SER A 27 7.79 13.61 12.53
CA SER A 27 7.99 14.04 13.92
C SER A 27 8.18 12.86 14.87
N GLN A 28 7.54 11.71 14.61
CA GLN A 28 7.73 10.50 15.41
C GLN A 28 9.14 9.93 15.24
N GLU A 29 9.72 10.10 14.06
CA GLU A 29 11.10 9.69 13.76
C GLU A 29 12.15 10.39 14.65
N LYS A 30 11.89 11.64 15.04
CA LYS A 30 12.82 12.37 15.92
C LYS A 30 12.88 11.76 17.32
N ILE A 31 11.85 11.02 17.73
CA ILE A 31 11.73 10.45 19.08
C ILE A 31 12.39 9.05 19.13
N GLU A 32 12.24 8.25 18.07
CA GLU A 32 12.75 6.86 18.01
C GLU A 32 14.16 6.73 17.37
N GLY A 33 14.77 7.84 16.94
CA GLY A 33 16.06 7.84 16.25
C GLY A 33 15.92 7.80 14.72
N ARG A 34 17.03 7.94 13.98
CA ARG A 34 16.97 8.09 12.52
C ARG A 34 16.38 6.81 11.89
N PRO A 35 15.25 6.92 11.16
CA PRO A 35 14.60 5.78 10.52
C PRO A 35 15.52 5.20 9.45
N ALA A 36 15.44 3.88 9.23
CA ALA A 36 16.17 3.25 8.13
C ALA A 36 15.67 3.72 6.75
N TYR A 37 14.43 4.20 6.66
CA TYR A 37 13.77 4.60 5.42
C TYR A 37 12.88 5.83 5.60
N HIS A 38 12.83 6.68 4.59
CA HIS A 38 12.01 7.90 4.63
C HIS A 38 10.49 7.58 4.69
N PRO A 39 9.68 8.21 5.56
CA PRO A 39 8.25 7.90 5.71
C PRO A 39 7.45 8.03 4.44
N ARG A 40 7.81 9.02 3.61
CA ARG A 40 7.15 9.23 2.32
C ARG A 40 7.30 8.02 1.42
N MET A 41 8.48 7.40 1.39
CA MET A 41 8.74 6.20 0.59
C MET A 41 7.94 5.03 1.15
N MET A 42 7.99 4.82 2.47
CA MET A 42 7.21 3.77 3.15
C MET A 42 5.70 3.93 2.90
N LEU A 43 5.20 5.16 2.89
CA LEU A 43 3.81 5.48 2.61
C LEU A 43 3.43 5.16 1.15
N LYS A 44 4.28 5.50 0.18
CA LYS A 44 4.08 5.18 -1.26
C LYS A 44 3.91 3.68 -1.48
N ILE A 45 4.84 2.86 -0.96
CA ILE A 45 4.78 1.40 -1.14
C ILE A 45 3.58 0.79 -0.42
N LEU A 46 3.17 1.32 0.73
CA LEU A 46 2.01 0.81 1.47
C LEU A 46 0.69 1.12 0.76
N ILE A 47 0.51 2.36 0.30
CA ILE A 47 -0.71 2.77 -0.43
C ILE A 47 -0.84 1.95 -1.71
N TYR A 48 0.25 1.83 -2.47
CA TYR A 48 0.24 1.03 -3.69
C TYR A 48 -0.01 -0.46 -3.39
N ALA A 49 0.60 -1.03 -2.35
CA ALA A 49 0.32 -2.39 -1.94
C ALA A 49 -1.17 -2.62 -1.61
N TYR A 50 -1.80 -1.65 -0.94
CA TYR A 50 -3.23 -1.71 -0.63
C TYR A 50 -4.13 -1.55 -1.86
N SER A 51 -3.74 -0.73 -2.84
CA SER A 51 -4.45 -0.68 -4.12
C SER A 51 -4.43 -2.01 -4.85
N GLN A 52 -3.36 -2.80 -4.66
CA GLN A 52 -3.20 -4.14 -5.23
C GLN A 52 -3.71 -5.26 -4.30
N LYS A 53 -4.50 -4.95 -3.26
CA LYS A 53 -5.02 -5.90 -2.26
C LYS A 53 -3.92 -6.81 -1.66
N THR A 54 -2.71 -6.27 -1.48
CA THR A 54 -1.52 -7.01 -1.01
C THR A 54 -1.04 -6.46 0.35
N PRO A 55 -1.69 -6.79 1.48
CA PRO A 55 -1.35 -6.20 2.78
C PRO A 55 -0.15 -6.87 3.48
N SER A 56 0.27 -8.06 3.03
CA SER A 56 1.33 -8.82 3.69
C SER A 56 2.69 -8.13 3.58
N SER A 57 3.31 -7.76 4.71
CA SER A 57 4.67 -7.17 4.72
C SER A 57 5.69 -8.01 3.98
N ARG A 58 5.59 -9.34 4.07
CA ARG A 58 6.53 -10.25 3.39
C ARG A 58 6.40 -10.16 1.88
N VAL A 59 5.17 -10.07 1.37
CA VAL A 59 4.92 -9.92 -0.06
C VAL A 59 5.37 -8.54 -0.53
N ILE A 60 5.11 -7.48 0.25
CA ILE A 60 5.56 -6.12 -0.07
C ILE A 60 7.08 -6.05 -0.12
N ALA A 61 7.79 -6.59 0.88
CA ALA A 61 9.25 -6.65 0.92
C ALA A 61 9.82 -7.37 -0.32
N ARG A 62 9.26 -8.54 -0.66
CA ARG A 62 9.65 -9.28 -1.86
C ARG A 62 9.43 -8.46 -3.13
N ARG A 63 8.28 -7.81 -3.26
CA ARG A 63 8.00 -6.94 -4.42
C ARG A 63 8.94 -5.75 -4.51
N CYS A 64 9.38 -5.17 -3.40
CA CYS A 64 10.42 -4.13 -3.43
C CYS A 64 11.77 -4.63 -4.00
N ALA A 65 12.01 -5.94 -4.05
CA ALA A 65 13.21 -6.53 -4.64
C ALA A 65 13.03 -7.01 -6.09
N GLU A 66 11.82 -7.35 -6.51
CA GLU A 66 11.56 -8.09 -7.76
C GLU A 66 10.59 -7.37 -8.73
N ASP A 67 9.73 -6.49 -8.22
CA ASP A 67 8.67 -5.84 -9.00
C ASP A 67 9.09 -4.41 -9.36
N VAL A 68 9.22 -4.15 -10.66
CA VAL A 68 9.69 -2.86 -11.20
C VAL A 68 8.87 -1.67 -10.68
N VAL A 69 7.57 -1.85 -10.46
CA VAL A 69 6.72 -0.77 -9.97
C VAL A 69 7.00 -0.47 -8.50
N PHE A 70 7.16 -1.50 -7.68
CA PHE A 70 7.55 -1.32 -6.27
C PHE A 70 8.96 -0.76 -6.15
N MET A 71 9.90 -1.23 -6.98
CA MET A 71 11.27 -0.71 -7.04
C MET A 71 11.29 0.78 -7.42
N TRP A 72 10.45 1.20 -8.37
CA TRP A 72 10.34 2.61 -8.73
C TRP A 72 9.78 3.45 -7.59
N LEU A 73 8.71 3.00 -6.92
CA LEU A 73 8.13 3.70 -5.77
C LEU A 73 9.08 3.76 -4.56
N SER A 74 9.89 2.72 -4.36
CA SER A 74 10.86 2.66 -3.27
C SER A 74 12.17 3.38 -3.59
N GLY A 75 12.39 3.81 -4.83
CA GLY A 75 13.68 4.31 -5.29
C GLY A 75 14.76 3.23 -5.21
N THR A 76 14.43 1.98 -5.54
CA THR A 76 15.25 0.76 -5.48
C THR A 76 15.69 0.33 -4.07
N GLN A 77 15.19 0.99 -3.03
CA GLN A 77 15.36 0.58 -1.65
C GLN A 77 14.55 -0.70 -1.36
N LYS A 78 15.10 -1.55 -0.49
CA LYS A 78 14.57 -2.89 -0.18
C LYS A 78 14.27 -3.02 1.32
N PRO A 79 13.24 -2.33 1.83
CA PRO A 79 12.84 -2.49 3.22
C PRO A 79 12.43 -3.94 3.49
N ASP A 80 12.94 -4.51 4.57
CA ASP A 80 12.57 -5.87 4.97
C ASP A 80 11.13 -5.90 5.54
N PHE A 81 10.62 -7.11 5.71
CA PHE A 81 9.23 -7.28 6.16
C PHE A 81 9.01 -6.77 7.60
N ARG A 82 10.06 -6.74 8.44
CA ARG A 82 10.00 -6.27 9.84
C ARG A 82 9.85 -4.75 9.85
N THR A 83 10.73 -4.05 9.15
CA THR A 83 10.69 -2.60 8.90
C THR A 83 9.30 -2.17 8.42
N ILE A 84 8.73 -2.84 7.42
CA ILE A 84 7.39 -2.53 6.91
C ILE A 84 6.32 -2.77 7.99
N SER A 85 6.43 -3.86 8.75
CA SER A 85 5.49 -4.20 9.81
C SER A 85 5.53 -3.19 10.96
N ASP A 86 6.74 -2.82 11.41
CA ASP A 86 6.96 -1.92 12.54
C ASP A 86 6.56 -0.50 12.16
N PHE A 87 6.92 -0.04 10.96
CA PHE A 87 6.45 1.24 10.44
C PHE A 87 4.92 1.34 10.45
N ARG A 88 4.21 0.30 10.00
CA ARG A 88 2.74 0.28 10.06
C ARG A 88 2.21 0.30 11.49
N LYS A 89 2.78 -0.52 12.38
CA LYS A 89 2.34 -0.67 13.76
C LYS A 89 2.49 0.66 14.52
N ASN A 90 3.65 1.29 14.42
CA ASN A 90 3.97 2.52 15.14
C ASN A 90 3.15 3.70 14.61
N ASN A 91 2.83 3.72 13.31
CA ASN A 91 2.18 4.85 12.66
C ASN A 91 0.68 4.63 12.34
N ILE A 92 0.03 3.58 12.85
CA ILE A 92 -1.30 3.14 12.38
C ILE A 92 -2.38 4.25 12.40
N LYS A 93 -2.36 5.13 13.41
CA LYS A 93 -3.32 6.24 13.53
C LYS A 93 -3.13 7.27 12.42
N VAL A 94 -1.88 7.67 12.20
CA VAL A 94 -1.50 8.65 11.18
C VAL A 94 -1.71 8.08 9.78
N LEU A 95 -1.35 6.80 9.57
CA LEU A 95 -1.56 6.11 8.30
C LEU A 95 -3.05 6.05 7.91
N LYS A 96 -3.96 5.80 8.85
CA LYS A 96 -5.40 5.83 8.57
C LYS A 96 -5.87 7.21 8.11
N LYS A 97 -5.39 8.28 8.75
CA LYS A 97 -5.70 9.67 8.39
C LYS A 97 -5.18 10.00 6.98
N LEU A 98 -3.91 9.70 6.71
CA LEU A 98 -3.29 9.94 5.40
C LEU A 98 -3.94 9.12 4.30
N PHE A 99 -4.28 7.86 4.55
CA PHE A 99 -4.98 7.01 3.59
C PHE A 99 -6.35 7.59 3.23
N LYS A 100 -7.11 8.10 4.21
CA LYS A 100 -8.37 8.80 3.93
C LYS A 100 -8.17 10.02 3.03
N GLN A 101 -7.13 10.81 3.26
CA GLN A 101 -6.80 11.97 2.42
C GLN A 101 -6.46 11.55 0.99
N VAL A 102 -5.67 10.48 0.81
CA VAL A 102 -5.33 9.92 -0.51
C VAL A 102 -6.59 9.56 -1.28
N VAL A 103 -7.51 8.83 -0.63
CA VAL A 103 -8.79 8.43 -1.25
C VAL A 103 -9.63 9.64 -1.63
N GLN A 104 -9.71 10.65 -0.76
CA GLN A 104 -10.44 11.89 -1.04
C GLN A 104 -9.84 12.67 -2.21
N ILE A 105 -8.51 12.73 -2.32
CA ILE A 105 -7.82 13.38 -3.43
C ILE A 105 -8.10 12.63 -4.73
N CYS A 106 -8.00 11.30 -4.73
CA CYS A 106 -8.31 10.50 -5.92
C CYS A 106 -9.78 10.63 -6.36
N GLN A 107 -10.73 10.68 -5.43
CA GLN A 107 -12.13 10.92 -5.75
C GLN A 107 -12.35 12.30 -6.39
N LYS A 108 -11.73 13.36 -5.84
CA LYS A 108 -11.83 14.72 -6.40
C LYS A 108 -11.24 14.85 -7.79
N LEU A 109 -10.20 14.08 -8.09
CA LEU A 109 -9.55 14.08 -9.40
C LEU A 109 -10.25 13.17 -10.42
N GLY A 110 -11.43 12.63 -10.12
CA GLY A 110 -12.16 11.71 -11.01
C GLY A 110 -11.49 10.34 -11.17
N MET A 111 -10.49 10.03 -10.34
CA MET A 111 -9.74 8.78 -10.38
C MET A 111 -10.47 7.72 -9.54
N VAL A 112 -11.53 7.15 -10.11
CA VAL A 112 -12.43 6.16 -9.47
C VAL A 112 -11.69 4.88 -9.06
N SER A 113 -10.59 4.54 -9.74
CA SER A 113 -9.89 3.25 -9.59
C SER A 113 -9.26 3.04 -8.20
N LEU A 114 -8.75 4.07 -7.54
CA LEU A 114 -8.15 3.94 -6.20
C LEU A 114 -9.21 3.98 -5.08
N GLY A 115 -10.26 4.79 -5.27
CA GLY A 115 -11.35 4.94 -4.31
C GLY A 115 -12.18 3.66 -4.13
N LEU A 116 -12.40 2.90 -5.21
CA LEU A 116 -13.17 1.65 -5.16
C LEU A 116 -12.44 0.56 -4.34
N VAL A 117 -11.11 0.48 -4.44
CA VAL A 117 -10.30 -0.48 -3.67
C VAL A 117 -10.28 -0.13 -2.17
N ALA A 118 -10.29 1.17 -1.84
CA ALA A 118 -10.38 1.62 -0.45
C ALA A 118 -11.77 1.37 0.17
N ILE A 119 -12.85 1.52 -0.62
CA ILE A 119 -14.23 1.26 -0.17
C ILE A 119 -14.46 -0.25 0.04
N ASP A 120 -13.98 -1.11 -0.86
CA ASP A 120 -14.07 -2.58 -0.74
C ASP A 120 -13.10 -3.14 0.34
N GLY A 121 -12.03 -2.40 0.66
CA GLY A 121 -11.07 -2.72 1.72
C GLY A 121 -11.55 -2.52 3.15
N THR A 122 -12.76 -1.99 3.38
CA THR A 122 -13.32 -1.72 4.73
C THR A 122 -13.70 -2.99 5.52
N LYS A 123 -13.20 -4.17 5.10
CA LYS A 123 -13.11 -5.38 5.93
C LYS A 123 -11.68 -5.67 6.40
N VAL A 124 -10.93 -4.65 6.79
CA VAL A 124 -9.88 -4.85 7.82
C VAL A 124 -10.59 -5.10 9.15
N LYS A 125 -11.27 -6.26 9.24
CA LYS A 125 -11.67 -6.84 10.52
C LYS A 125 -10.38 -7.07 11.29
N ALA A 126 -10.41 -6.62 12.53
CA ALA A 126 -9.45 -6.93 13.57
C ALA A 126 -9.02 -8.41 13.52
N ALA A 127 -7.83 -8.67 13.00
CA ALA A 127 -7.17 -9.96 13.09
C ALA A 127 -5.66 -9.72 13.16
N THR A 128 -5.20 -9.29 14.33
CA THR A 128 -3.82 -9.50 14.80
C THR A 128 -3.75 -9.39 16.32
N SER A 129 -4.67 -10.07 17.00
CA SER A 129 -4.32 -11.01 18.07
C SER A 129 -4.74 -12.37 17.47
N ASP A 130 -3.93 -13.43 17.43
CA ASP A 130 -3.22 -14.04 18.53
C ASP A 130 -1.94 -14.75 18.04
N TYR A 131 -0.92 -14.72 18.90
CA TYR A 131 0.11 -15.76 18.93
C TYR A 131 -0.56 -17.10 19.24
N GLY A 132 -0.25 -18.15 18.47
CA GLY A 132 -0.49 -19.53 18.89
C GLY A 132 -1.48 -20.33 18.03
N ALA A 133 -0.94 -21.35 17.37
CA ALA A 133 -1.55 -22.59 16.92
C ALA A 133 -3.09 -22.75 17.00
N LYS A 134 -3.74 -23.07 15.85
CA LYS A 134 -4.31 -24.40 15.54
C LYS A 134 -5.19 -24.38 14.27
N THR A 135 -5.04 -25.47 13.51
CA THR A 135 -5.93 -26.15 12.52
C THR A 135 -6.67 -25.38 11.41
N LYS A 136 -6.41 -25.87 10.19
CA LYS A 136 -6.98 -25.48 8.90
C LYS A 136 -8.36 -26.13 8.70
N GLU A 137 -9.46 -25.58 9.21
CA GLU A 137 -10.78 -26.23 9.01
C GLU A 137 -12.00 -25.34 9.27
N ALA A 138 -11.99 -24.07 8.87
CA ALA A 138 -13.23 -23.30 8.76
C ALA A 138 -12.96 -22.00 8.00
N LEU A 139 -13.42 -21.93 6.75
CA LEU A 139 -13.92 -20.73 6.05
C LEU A 139 -14.16 -21.10 4.57
N LYS A 140 -15.05 -22.07 4.36
CA LYS A 140 -15.86 -22.11 3.14
C LYS A 140 -17.02 -21.14 3.35
N GLY A 141 -17.23 -20.22 2.41
CA GLY A 141 -18.42 -19.39 2.40
C GLY A 141 -18.22 -18.05 1.69
N SER A 142 -18.47 -18.07 0.38
CA SER A 142 -18.96 -16.92 -0.40
C SER A 142 -17.96 -15.83 -0.77
N THR A 143 -17.36 -15.93 -1.97
CA THR A 143 -17.80 -15.11 -3.12
C THR A 143 -17.11 -15.55 -4.41
N GLN A 144 -17.97 -15.79 -5.39
CA GLN A 144 -17.73 -16.33 -6.71
C GLN A 144 -17.58 -15.19 -7.72
N SER A 145 -16.68 -15.38 -8.71
CA SER A 145 -16.59 -14.64 -9.99
C SER A 145 -16.20 -13.15 -9.87
N CYS A 146 -15.24 -12.58 -10.61
CA CYS A 146 -14.95 -12.71 -12.03
C CYS A 146 -13.43 -12.59 -12.29
N ARG A 147 -12.85 -13.57 -12.99
CA ARG A 147 -11.67 -13.35 -13.83
C ARG A 147 -12.16 -12.71 -15.13
N GLY A 148 -11.81 -11.44 -15.38
CA GLY A 148 -11.92 -10.80 -16.71
C GLY A 148 -10.55 -10.21 -17.04
N ARG A 149 -9.74 -10.88 -17.87
CA ARG A 149 -9.58 -10.60 -19.31
C ARG A 149 -9.22 -9.13 -19.58
N TYR A 150 -7.91 -8.84 -19.64
CA TYR A 150 -7.43 -7.64 -20.33
C TYR A 150 -7.60 -7.85 -21.84
N PRO A 151 -8.28 -6.96 -22.58
CA PRO A 151 -8.31 -7.03 -24.03
C PRO A 151 -6.93 -6.65 -24.59
N LYS A 152 -6.45 -7.45 -25.55
CA LYS A 152 -5.34 -7.06 -26.41
C LYS A 152 -5.80 -5.88 -27.27
N ILE A 153 -5.08 -4.77 -27.19
CA ILE A 153 -5.15 -3.71 -28.19
C ILE A 153 -4.03 -3.95 -29.20
N SER A 154 -4.45 -4.42 -30.38
CA SER A 154 -3.72 -4.38 -31.63
C SER A 154 -4.15 -3.12 -32.37
N GLY A 155 -3.17 -2.31 -32.77
CA GLY A 155 -3.31 -1.11 -33.59
C GLY A 155 -1.94 -0.57 -33.89
#